data_AF-A0A8S4QVJ7-F1
#
_entry.id   AF-A0A8S4QVJ7-F1
#
_cell.length_a   1.000
_cell.length_b   1.000
_cell.length_c   1.000
_cell.angle_alpha   90.00
_cell.angle_beta   90.00
_cell.angle_gamma   90.00
#
_symmetry.space_group_name_H-M   'P 1'
#
loop_
_entity.id
_entity.type
_entity.pdbx_description
1 polymer ?
#
loop_
_entity_poly.entity_id
_entity_poly.type
_entity_poly.pdbx_seq_one_letter_code
_entity_poly.pdbx_strand_id
1 'polypeptide(L)' 'MKGYAVDRGLIVIPKSVTRSRIQQNLDVLDFQLSPEDVELVASLECNGRLCTMGDVHHPDYPFHDEY' A
#
# COMPACT_ATOMS: atom_id res chain seq x y z
N MET A 1 6.47 -8.18 -3.94
CA MET A 1 5.91 -7.26 -4.94
C MET A 1 6.92 -6.15 -5.08
N LYS A 2 7.65 -6.05 -6.20
CA LYS A 2 8.11 -4.73 -6.66
C LYS A 2 6.84 -3.97 -6.82
N GLY A 3 6.69 -3.12 -5.82
CA GLY A 3 5.38 -2.88 -5.27
C GLY A 3 4.60 -2.24 -6.39
N TYR A 4 3.41 -2.73 -6.69
CA TYR A 4 2.39 -1.91 -7.34
C TYR A 4 2.39 -0.45 -6.79
N ALA A 5 2.75 -0.25 -5.51
CA ALA A 5 3.04 1.06 -4.94
C ALA A 5 4.36 1.72 -5.40
N VAL A 6 5.49 1.00 -5.41
CA VAL A 6 6.82 1.50 -5.81
C VAL A 6 6.84 1.88 -7.29
N ASP A 7 6.26 1.04 -8.16
CA ASP A 7 6.18 1.30 -9.61
C ASP A 7 5.35 2.57 -9.91
N ARG A 8 4.45 2.95 -9.00
CA ARG A 8 3.67 4.21 -9.05
C ARG A 8 4.34 5.38 -8.32
N GLY A 9 5.61 5.25 -7.92
CA GLY A 9 6.38 6.30 -7.26
C GLY A 9 6.08 6.49 -5.77
N LEU A 10 5.38 5.55 -5.12
CA LEU A 10 5.08 5.61 -3.69
C LEU A 10 6.19 4.94 -2.86
N ILE A 11 6.58 5.59 -1.77
CA ILE A 11 7.50 5.02 -0.77
C ILE A 11 6.71 4.02 0.10
N VAL A 12 7.25 2.81 0.28
CA VAL A 12 6.63 1.75 1.09
C VAL A 12 7.45 1.42 2.34
N ILE A 13 6.78 1.16 3.46
CA ILE A 13 7.40 0.86 4.77
C ILE A 13 6.91 -0.48 5.34
N PRO A 14 7.25 -1.63 4.71
CA PRO A 14 6.73 -2.93 5.14
C PRO A 14 7.33 -3.36 6.48
N LYS A 15 6.50 -3.44 7.52
CA LYS A 15 6.92 -3.92 8.85
C LYS A 15 7.16 -5.43 8.84
N SER A 16 8.32 -5.86 9.34
CA SER A 16 8.64 -7.27 9.61
C SER A 16 9.62 -7.41 10.76
N VAL A 17 9.50 -8.49 11.54
CA VAL A 17 10.51 -8.92 12.53
C VAL A 17 11.20 -10.22 12.12
N THR A 18 10.70 -10.89 11.07
CA THR A 18 11.24 -12.14 10.56
C THR A 18 12.33 -11.83 9.55
N ARG A 19 13.57 -12.28 9.81
CA ARG A 19 14.74 -11.98 8.97
C ARG A 19 14.54 -12.32 7.49
N SER A 20 14.02 -13.51 7.18
CA SER A 20 13.77 -13.93 5.80
C SER A 20 12.76 -13.02 5.09
N ARG A 21 11.73 -12.55 5.80
CA ARG A 21 10.74 -11.61 5.28
C ARG A 21 11.31 -10.21 5.09
N ILE A 22 12.21 -9.75 5.95
CA ILE A 22 12.91 -8.48 5.76
C ILE A 22 13.73 -8.53 4.47
N GLN A 23 14.50 -9.60 4.25
CA GLN A 23 15.26 -9.80 3.02
C GLN A 23 14.33 -9.86 1.79
N GLN A 24 13.26 -10.66 1.85
CA GLN A 24 12.30 -10.80 0.76
C GLN A 24 11.58 -9.47 0.44
N ASN A 25 11.28 -8.65 1.45
CA ASN A 25 10.63 -7.36 1.25
C ASN A 25 11.57 -6.32 0.60
N LEU A 26 12.90 -6.49 0.71
CA LEU A 26 13.91 -5.65 0.05
C LEU A 26 14.23 -6.13 -1.37
N ASP A 27 14.07 -7.43 -1.63
CA ASP A 27 14.28 -8.09 -2.93
C ASP A 27 13.13 -7.78 -3.92
N VAL A 28 12.73 -6.51 -3.93
CA VAL A 28 11.61 -5.99 -4.68
C VAL A 28 12.03 -4.79 -5.57
N LEU A 29 13.30 -4.71 -5.98
CA LEU A 29 13.82 -3.59 -6.77
C LEU A 29 14.36 -3.96 -8.18
N ASP A 30 14.46 -5.25 -8.50
CA ASP A 30 15.11 -5.83 -9.70
C ASP A 30 14.14 -6.30 -10.85
N PHE A 31 12.88 -5.84 -10.90
CA PHE A 31 11.76 -6.27 -11.80
C PHE A 31 10.75 -5.12 -11.90
N GLN A 32 9.86 -5.17 -12.88
CA GLN A 32 8.78 -4.22 -13.06
C GLN A 32 7.50 -4.99 -13.41
N LEU A 33 6.34 -4.57 -12.90
CA LEU A 33 5.06 -5.13 -13.34
C LEU A 33 4.77 -4.70 -14.78
N SER A 34 4.10 -5.57 -15.54
CA SER A 34 3.59 -5.17 -16.86
C SER A 34 2.44 -4.16 -16.69
N PRO A 35 2.14 -3.32 -17.69
CA PRO A 35 0.99 -2.41 -17.65
C PRO A 35 -0.32 -3.14 -17.32
N GLU A 36 -0.53 -4.32 -17.87
CA GLU A 36 -1.73 -5.14 -17.67
C GLU A 36 -1.84 -5.63 -16.21
N ASP A 37 -0.73 -6.05 -15.61
CA ASP A 37 -0.69 -6.46 -14.19
C ASP A 37 -0.95 -5.27 -13.26
N VAL A 38 -0.44 -4.07 -13.60
CA VAL A 38 -0.71 -2.84 -12.84
C VAL A 38 -2.21 -2.52 -12.89
N GLU A 39 -2.84 -2.59 -14.06
CA GLU A 39 -4.29 -2.38 -14.21
C GLU A 39 -5.12 -3.42 -13.44
N LEU A 40 -4.71 -4.69 -13.50
CA LEU A 40 -5.37 -5.76 -12.76
C LEU A 40 -5.32 -5.52 -11.25
N VAL A 41 -4.17 -5.13 -10.70
CA VAL A 41 -4.05 -4.81 -9.27
C VAL A 41 -4.86 -3.55 -8.92
N ALA A 42 -4.89 -2.54 -9.80
CA ALA A 42 -5.70 -1.34 -9.62
C ALA A 42 -7.20 -1.65 -9.53
N SER A 43 -7.67 -2.65 -10.28
CA SER A 43 -9.08 -3.08 -10.27
C SER A 43 -9.55 -3.67 -8.92
N LEU A 44 -8.62 -4.01 -8.03
CA LEU A 44 -8.92 -4.55 -6.69
C LEU A 44 -9.23 -3.45 -5.65
N GLU A 45 -9.06 -2.18 -6.00
CA GLU A 45 -9.39 -1.05 -5.10
C GLU A 45 -10.87 -1.05 -4.73
N CYS A 46 -11.18 -0.84 -3.44
CA CYS A 46 -12.53 -0.92 -2.91
C CYS A 46 -12.92 0.28 -2.02
N ASN A 47 -12.09 1.33 -1.98
CA ASN A 47 -12.21 2.49 -1.10
C ASN A 47 -12.17 2.13 0.40
N GLY A 48 -11.69 0.94 0.75
CA GLY A 48 -11.59 0.46 2.13
C GLY A 48 -10.31 0.95 2.81
N ARG A 49 -10.42 1.43 4.05
CA ARG A 49 -9.26 1.78 4.91
C ARG A 49 -9.05 0.71 5.98
N LEU A 50 -7.82 0.21 6.12
CA LEU A 50 -7.48 -0.72 7.22
C LEU A 50 -7.31 0.01 8.57
N CYS A 51 -6.86 1.27 8.54
CA CYS A 51 -6.69 2.10 9.74
C CYS A 51 -7.70 3.25 9.68
N THR A 52 -8.89 3.04 10.25
CA THR A 52 -9.96 4.05 10.24
C THR A 52 -9.79 5.12 11.31
N MET A 53 -8.84 4.98 12.25
CA MET A 53 -8.79 5.76 13.50
C MET A 53 -10.07 5.58 14.34
N GLY A 54 -9.96 5.67 15.67
CA GLY A 54 -11.04 5.25 16.57
C GLY A 54 -12.06 6.35 16.89
N ASP A 55 -11.62 7.60 16.97
CA ASP A 55 -12.48 8.71 17.41
C ASP A 55 -13.08 9.44 16.21
N VAL A 56 -14.16 8.88 15.68
CA VAL A 56 -14.92 9.41 14.53
C VAL A 56 -15.71 10.68 14.84
N HIS A 57 -15.75 11.11 16.11
CA HIS A 57 -16.47 12.33 16.51
C HIS A 57 -15.53 13.49 16.77
N HIS A 58 -14.21 13.27 16.69
CA HIS A 58 -13.23 14.33 16.82
C HIS A 58 -13.47 15.39 15.73
N PRO A 59 -13.49 16.70 16.05
CA PRO A 59 -13.71 17.76 15.06
C PRO A 59 -12.76 17.69 13.86
N ASP A 60 -11.51 17.25 14.11
CA ASP A 60 -10.48 17.07 13.09
C ASP A 60 -10.30 15.61 12.63
N TYR A 61 -11.33 14.77 12.75
CA TYR A 61 -11.25 13.39 12.27
C TYR A 61 -11.00 13.39 10.75
N PRO A 62 -9.92 12.77 10.26
CA PRO A 62 -9.38 13.03 8.93
C PRO A 62 -10.12 12.33 7.79
N PHE A 63 -11.14 11.50 8.08
CA PHE A 63 -11.80 10.66 7.07
C PHE A 63 -13.31 10.92 6.96
N HIS A 64 -13.78 12.11 7.33
CA HIS A 64 -15.17 12.52 7.09
C HIS A 64 -15.44 12.82 5.62
N ASP A 65 -14.49 13.45 4.95
CA ASP A 65 -14.63 13.90 3.57
C ASP A 65 -14.12 12.86 2.56
N GLU A 66 -14.66 12.93 1.34
CA GLU A 66 -14.11 12.22 0.17
C GLU A 66 -12.78 12.85 -0.28
N TYR A 67 -11.99 12.09 -1.05
CA TYR A 67 -10.65 12.47 -1.53
C TYR A 67 -10.56 12.55 -3.05
#